data_AF-A0A942D309-F1
#
_entry.id   AF-A0A942D309-F1
#
_cell.length_a   1.000
_cell.length_b   1.000
_cell.length_c   1.000
_cell.angle_alpha   90.00
_cell.angle_beta   90.00
_cell.angle_gamma   90.00
#
_symmetry.space_group_name_H-M   'P 1'
#
loop_
_entity.id
_entity.type
_entity.pdbx_description
1 polymer ?
#
loop_
_entity_poly.entity_id
_entity_poly.type
_entity_poly.pdbx_seq_one_letter_code
_entity_poly.pdbx_strand_id
1 'polypeptide(L)'
;MGQAIGQMLPLGVGVALSPIPIIGVVLMLATPRARSNGLAFLAGWVGGLAVAGTVVLLLSSGADASDSGAPANWVSWLKIALGLLLLAVALKEWRGRPRPGEEATMPGWMKTIDRFEVPKAAGLGVLLSAVNPKNLLLVIAAAAAISQTGVPAGQQAVALA
;
A
#
# COMPACT_ATOMS: atom_id res chain seq x y z
N MET A 1 -0.99 -17.49 14.12
CA MET A 1 -1.62 -16.14 14.08
C MET A 1 -0.72 -15.03 14.62
N GLY A 2 -0.35 -15.05 15.91
CA GLY A 2 0.40 -13.92 16.53
C GLY A 2 1.71 -13.57 15.80
N GLN A 3 2.44 -14.57 15.29
CA GLN A 3 3.63 -14.35 14.46
C GLN A 3 3.32 -13.65 13.12
N ALA A 4 2.21 -13.99 12.45
CA ALA A 4 1.82 -13.37 11.18
C ALA A 4 1.50 -11.88 11.37
N ILE A 5 0.72 -11.57 12.42
CA ILE A 5 0.43 -10.20 12.82
C ILE A 5 1.72 -9.47 13.21
N GLY A 6 2.57 -10.08 14.03
CA GLY A 6 3.82 -9.48 14.48
C GLY A 6 4.78 -9.14 13.33
N GLN A 7 4.88 -10.00 12.31
CA GLN A 7 5.74 -9.77 11.15
C GLN A 7 5.17 -8.75 10.16
N MET A 8 3.84 -8.68 10.00
CA MET A 8 3.20 -7.74 9.07
C MET A 8 3.02 -6.34 9.67
N LEU A 9 2.95 -6.20 10.99
CA LEU A 9 2.73 -4.93 11.70
C LEU A 9 3.70 -3.80 11.30
N PRO A 10 5.03 -3.99 11.29
CA PRO A 10 5.96 -2.93 10.88
C PRO A 10 5.72 -2.45 9.44
N LEU A 11 5.31 -3.36 8.55
CA LEU A 11 4.99 -3.05 7.15
C LEU A 11 3.69 -2.26 7.06
N GLY A 12 2.68 -2.65 7.84
CA GLY A 12 1.42 -1.90 7.98
C GLY A 12 1.64 -0.48 8.50
N VAL A 13 2.51 -0.29 9.49
CA VAL A 13 2.93 1.05 9.95
C VAL A 13 3.59 1.84 8.82
N GLY A 14 4.43 1.20 7.99
CA GLY A 14 5.03 1.82 6.82
C GLY A 14 4.02 2.32 5.78
N VAL A 15 2.93 1.58 5.59
CA VAL A 15 1.78 1.96 4.73
C VAL A 15 1.00 3.11 5.36
N ALA A 16 0.73 3.05 6.66
CA ALA A 16 0.02 4.10 7.40
C ALA A 16 0.77 5.44 7.38
N LEU A 17 2.10 5.41 7.52
CA LEU A 17 2.98 6.59 7.46
C LEU A 17 3.35 7.00 6.03
N SER A 18 2.47 6.75 5.05
CA SER A 18 2.72 7.10 3.66
C SER A 18 2.37 8.57 3.39
N PRO A 19 3.33 9.41 2.95
CA PRO A 19 3.12 10.86 2.86
C PRO A 19 2.00 11.26 1.89
N ILE A 20 1.92 10.63 0.71
CA ILE A 20 0.93 10.98 -0.32
C ILE A 20 -0.51 10.75 0.18
N PRO A 21 -0.85 9.58 0.74
CA PRO A 21 -2.14 9.33 1.40
C PRO A 21 -2.46 10.32 2.53
N ILE A 22 -1.47 10.64 3.38
CA ILE A 22 -1.65 11.61 4.46
C ILE A 22 -2.02 12.97 3.88
N ILE A 23 -1.32 13.45 2.84
CA ILE A 23 -1.67 14.67 2.12
C ILE A 23 -3.09 14.56 1.56
N GLY A 24 -3.44 13.42 0.94
CA GLY A 24 -4.78 13.17 0.41
C GLY A 24 -5.88 13.34 1.46
N VAL A 25 -5.75 12.71 2.62
CA VAL A 25 -6.70 12.83 3.74
C VAL A 25 -6.75 14.26 4.28
N VAL A 26 -5.61 14.89 4.54
CA VAL A 26 -5.56 16.25 5.10
C VAL A 26 -6.23 17.24 4.16
N LEU A 27 -5.90 17.18 2.87
CA LEU A 27 -6.54 18.03 1.87
C LEU A 27 -8.05 17.72 1.76
N MET A 28 -8.45 16.45 1.81
CA MET A 28 -9.87 16.07 1.78
C MET A 28 -10.65 16.67 2.96
N LEU A 29 -10.05 16.64 4.15
CA LEU A 29 -10.62 17.18 5.38
C LEU A 29 -10.69 18.72 5.38
N ALA A 30 -9.96 19.39 4.50
CA ALA A 30 -10.04 20.83 4.28
C ALA A 30 -11.15 21.24 3.29
N THR A 31 -11.78 20.28 2.60
CA THR A 31 -12.83 20.58 1.58
C THR A 31 -14.21 20.80 2.22
N PRO A 32 -15.17 21.45 1.50
CA PRO A 32 -16.55 21.64 1.99
C PRO A 32 -17.30 20.34 2.34
N ARG A 33 -16.91 19.21 1.73
CA ARG A 33 -17.51 17.88 1.92
C ARG A 33 -16.61 16.96 2.77
N ALA A 34 -15.81 17.53 3.66
CA ALA A 34 -14.80 16.83 4.46
C ALA A 34 -15.26 15.51 5.08
N ARG A 35 -16.44 15.49 5.74
CA ARG A 35 -16.93 14.29 6.45
C ARG A 35 -17.26 13.14 5.49
N SER A 36 -18.08 13.40 4.47
CA SER A 36 -18.52 12.37 3.53
C SER A 36 -17.36 11.91 2.65
N ASN A 37 -16.56 12.84 2.13
CA ASN A 37 -15.41 12.50 1.29
C ASN A 37 -14.28 11.84 2.09
N GLY A 38 -14.04 12.24 3.34
CA GLY A 38 -13.06 11.61 4.22
C GLY A 38 -13.41 10.16 4.54
N LEU A 39 -14.68 9.89 4.88
CA LEU A 39 -15.15 8.51 5.11
C LEU A 39 -15.11 7.68 3.83
N ALA A 40 -15.49 8.26 2.69
CA ALA A 40 -15.42 7.59 1.39
C ALA A 40 -13.98 7.23 1.02
N PHE A 41 -13.05 8.17 1.22
CA PHE A 41 -11.61 7.94 1.05
C PHE A 41 -11.14 6.80 1.94
N LEU A 42 -11.49 6.80 3.23
CA LEU A 42 -11.11 5.75 4.17
C LEU A 42 -11.65 4.37 3.76
N ALA A 43 -12.91 4.30 3.35
CA ALA A 43 -13.52 3.06 2.86
C ALA A 43 -12.80 2.55 1.60
N GLY A 44 -12.54 3.43 0.64
CA GLY A 44 -11.77 3.10 -0.56
C GLY A 44 -10.34 2.69 -0.24
N TRP A 45 -9.72 3.33 0.74
CA TRP A 45 -8.38 3.03 1.22
C TRP A 45 -8.27 1.61 1.77
N VAL A 46 -9.10 1.30 2.78
CA VAL A 46 -9.15 -0.03 3.42
C VAL A 46 -9.53 -1.09 2.39
N GLY A 47 -10.54 -0.84 1.56
CA GLY A 47 -10.95 -1.75 0.50
C GLY A 47 -9.83 -2.02 -0.51
N GLY A 48 -9.10 -0.99 -0.93
CA GLY A 48 -7.98 -1.13 -1.86
C GLY A 48 -6.82 -1.94 -1.26
N LEU A 49 -6.46 -1.72 0.01
CA LEU A 49 -5.45 -2.54 0.70
C LEU A 49 -5.89 -4.00 0.84
N ALA A 50 -7.14 -4.23 1.24
CA ALA A 50 -7.69 -5.57 1.40
C ALA A 50 -7.69 -6.34 0.07
N VAL A 51 -8.14 -5.70 -1.02
CA VAL A 51 -8.12 -6.30 -2.36
C VAL A 51 -6.69 -6.58 -2.82
N ALA A 52 -5.79 -5.60 -2.74
CA ALA A 52 -4.40 -5.77 -3.17
C ALA A 52 -3.70 -6.87 -2.38
N GLY A 53 -3.82 -6.87 -1.05
CA GLY A 53 -3.24 -7.89 -0.19
C GLY A 53 -3.82 -9.27 -0.44
N THR A 54 -5.14 -9.38 -0.64
CA THR A 54 -5.79 -10.65 -0.95
C THR A 54 -5.32 -11.21 -2.28
N VAL A 55 -5.24 -10.38 -3.32
CA VAL A 55 -4.70 -10.78 -4.62
C VAL A 55 -3.27 -11.29 -4.48
N VAL A 56 -2.41 -10.60 -3.73
CA VAL A 56 -1.03 -11.05 -3.52
C VAL A 56 -0.97 -12.36 -2.73
N LEU A 57 -1.79 -12.54 -1.69
CA LEU A 57 -1.87 -13.80 -0.94
C LEU A 57 -2.30 -14.96 -1.85
N LEU A 58 -3.33 -14.77 -2.68
CA LEU A 58 -3.82 -15.80 -3.61
C LEU A 58 -2.76 -16.18 -4.65
N LEU A 59 -2.07 -15.18 -5.21
CA LEU A 59 -0.95 -15.39 -6.14
C LEU A 59 0.23 -16.11 -5.45
N SER A 60 0.46 -15.83 -4.16
CA SER A 60 1.51 -16.48 -3.38
C SER A 60 1.17 -17.92 -3.01
N SER A 61 -0.11 -18.24 -2.79
CA SER A 61 -0.58 -19.60 -2.48
C SER A 61 -0.60 -20.52 -3.70
N GLY A 62 -0.82 -19.98 -4.91
CA GLY A 62 -0.84 -20.78 -6.14
C GLY A 62 0.53 -21.04 -6.77
N ALA A 63 1.60 -20.48 -6.19
CA ALA A 63 2.96 -20.56 -6.73
C ALA A 63 3.83 -21.63 -6.05
N ASP A 64 3.19 -22.60 -5.38
CA ASP A 64 3.76 -23.76 -4.67
C ASP A 64 5.04 -23.48 -3.86
N ALA A 65 4.87 -23.46 -2.54
CA ALA A 65 5.95 -23.75 -1.62
C ALA A 65 6.54 -25.13 -1.98
N SER A 66 7.84 -25.19 -2.26
CA SER A 66 8.55 -26.45 -2.46
C SER A 66 8.20 -27.45 -1.35
N ASP A 67 8.12 -28.75 -1.69
CA ASP A 67 7.78 -29.92 -0.85
C ASP A 67 8.48 -30.01 0.54
N SER A 68 9.43 -29.13 0.84
CA SER A 68 10.27 -29.15 2.03
C SER A 68 10.05 -27.98 3.02
N GLY A 69 8.98 -27.18 2.88
CA GLY A 69 8.65 -26.13 3.86
C GLY A 69 9.59 -24.91 3.89
N ALA A 70 10.49 -24.79 2.91
CA ALA A 70 11.28 -23.59 2.68
C ALA A 70 10.52 -22.63 1.74
N PRO A 71 10.61 -21.29 1.93
CA PRO A 71 10.13 -20.35 0.92
C PRO A 71 10.80 -20.65 -0.42
N ALA A 72 10.03 -20.80 -1.49
CA ALA A 72 10.60 -21.07 -2.80
C ALA A 72 11.63 -19.99 -3.15
N ASN A 73 12.80 -20.39 -3.66
CA ASN A 73 13.94 -19.48 -3.89
C ASN A 73 13.58 -18.23 -4.71
N TRP A 74 12.60 -18.33 -5.61
CA TRP A 74 12.10 -17.20 -6.41
C TRP A 74 11.47 -16.10 -5.55
N VAL A 75 10.87 -16.42 -4.39
CA VAL A 75 10.28 -15.45 -3.45
C VAL A 75 11.36 -14.58 -2.82
N SER A 76 12.49 -15.17 -2.43
CA SER A 76 13.63 -14.43 -1.88
C SER A 76 14.22 -13.46 -2.91
N TRP A 77 14.38 -13.91 -4.16
CA TRP A 77 14.80 -13.06 -5.28
C TRP A 77 13.80 -11.95 -5.59
N LEU A 78 12.49 -12.25 -5.55
CA LEU A 78 11.45 -11.23 -5.70
C LEU A 78 11.58 -10.16 -4.61
N LYS A 79 11.70 -10.53 -3.32
CA LYS A 79 11.89 -9.56 -2.22
C LYS A 79 13.10 -8.64 -2.47
N ILE A 80 14.23 -9.20 -2.93
CA ILE A 80 15.42 -8.42 -3.27
C ILE A 80 15.13 -7.47 -4.43
N ALA A 81 14.49 -7.95 -5.51
CA ALA A 81 14.13 -7.13 -6.66
C ALA A 81 13.19 -5.98 -6.29
N LEU A 82 12.17 -6.23 -5.45
CA LEU A 82 11.27 -5.21 -4.93
C LEU A 82 12.01 -4.19 -4.05
N GLY A 83 12.96 -4.64 -3.23
CA GLY A 83 13.84 -3.76 -2.45
C GLY A 83 14.71 -2.85 -3.32
N LEU A 84 15.32 -3.39 -4.38
CA LEU A 84 16.11 -2.62 -5.34
C LEU A 84 15.24 -1.62 -6.11
N LEU A 85 14.02 -2.00 -6.49
CA LEU A 85 13.05 -1.11 -7.11
C LEU A 85 12.70 0.06 -6.17
N LEU A 86 12.52 -0.19 -4.88
CA LEU A 86 12.31 0.87 -3.87
C LEU A 86 13.50 1.84 -3.80
N LEU A 87 14.73 1.33 -3.82
CA LEU A 87 15.93 2.17 -3.84
C LEU A 87 16.00 3.02 -5.11
N ALA A 88 15.63 2.45 -6.27
CA ALA A 88 15.58 3.18 -7.53
C ALA A 88 14.51 4.29 -7.52
N VAL A 89 13.31 4.01 -7.00
CA VAL A 89 12.25 5.02 -6.81
C VAL A 89 12.72 6.10 -5.84
N ALA A 90 13.31 5.73 -4.71
CA ALA A 90 13.85 6.70 -3.75
C ALA A 90 14.93 7.60 -4.38
N LEU A 91 15.82 7.03 -5.21
CA LEU A 91 16.83 7.80 -5.93
C LEU A 91 16.22 8.73 -6.98
N LYS A 92 15.19 8.28 -7.70
CA LYS A 92 14.44 9.09 -8.66
C LYS A 92 13.77 10.28 -7.98
N GLU A 93 13.05 10.04 -6.88
CA GLU A 93 12.37 11.08 -6.10
C GLU A 93 13.38 12.06 -5.48
N TRP A 94 14.51 11.56 -4.97
CA TRP A 94 15.59 12.42 -4.48
C TRP A 94 16.10 13.32 -5.60
N ARG A 95 16.45 12.76 -6.76
CA ARG A 95 16.99 13.52 -7.90
C ARG A 95 15.98 14.47 -8.54
N GLY A 96 14.69 14.17 -8.45
CA GLY A 96 13.60 15.01 -8.94
C GLY A 96 13.14 16.10 -7.97
N ARG A 97 13.77 16.20 -6.78
CA ARG A 97 13.43 17.22 -5.78
C ARG A 97 13.70 18.63 -6.35
N PRO A 98 12.73 19.56 -6.29
CA PRO A 98 12.92 20.94 -6.74
C PRO A 98 14.14 21.59 -6.10
N ARG A 99 14.90 22.34 -6.89
CA ARG A 99 16.08 23.09 -6.41
C ARG A 99 15.64 24.31 -5.59
N PRO A 100 16.52 24.88 -4.75
CA PRO A 100 16.25 26.16 -4.10
C PRO A 100 15.87 27.22 -5.14
N GLY A 101 14.67 27.80 -5.01
CA GLY A 101 14.13 28.79 -5.95
C GLY A 101 13.20 28.23 -7.03
N GLU A 102 13.06 26.91 -7.16
CA GLU A 102 12.04 26.29 -8.03
C GLU A 102 10.74 26.05 -7.24
N GLU A 103 9.62 26.52 -7.78
CA GLU A 103 8.31 26.24 -7.20
C GLU A 103 7.92 24.76 -7.41
N ALA A 104 7.57 24.08 -6.32
CA ALA A 104 7.02 22.74 -6.40
C ALA A 104 5.66 22.78 -7.11
N THR A 105 5.58 22.23 -8.31
CA THR A 105 4.32 22.22 -9.08
C THR A 105 3.29 21.33 -8.40
N MET A 106 2.18 21.92 -7.97
CA MET A 106 1.10 21.18 -7.32
C MET A 106 0.45 20.19 -8.30
N PRO A 107 0.37 18.88 -7.98
CA PRO A 107 -0.26 17.87 -8.82
C PRO A 107 -1.73 18.18 -9.14
N GLY A 108 -2.19 17.80 -10.34
CA GLY A 108 -3.55 18.11 -10.81
C GLY A 108 -4.68 17.53 -9.94
N TRP A 109 -4.47 16.37 -9.31
CA TRP A 109 -5.45 15.79 -8.40
C TRP A 109 -5.60 16.63 -7.11
N MET A 110 -4.52 17.24 -6.62
CA MET A 110 -4.56 18.11 -5.44
C MET A 110 -5.28 19.42 -5.77
N LYS A 111 -5.04 19.99 -6.97
CA LYS A 111 -5.72 21.22 -7.44
C LYS A 111 -7.24 21.07 -7.58
N THR A 112 -7.73 19.84 -7.71
CA THR A 112 -9.15 19.58 -7.99
C THR A 112 -9.91 18.98 -6.81
N ILE A 113 -9.24 18.80 -5.66
CA ILE A 113 -9.78 18.04 -4.52
C ILE A 113 -11.03 18.69 -3.91
N ASP A 114 -11.14 20.01 -3.92
CA ASP A 114 -12.31 20.76 -3.43
C ASP A 114 -13.59 20.44 -4.20
N ARG A 115 -13.46 19.94 -5.43
CA ARG A 115 -14.58 19.58 -6.30
C ARG A 115 -14.91 18.09 -6.26
N PHE A 116 -14.29 17.33 -5.36
CA PHE A 116 -14.51 15.89 -5.31
C PHE A 116 -15.88 15.58 -4.74
N GLU A 117 -16.51 14.57 -5.36
CA GLU A 117 -17.68 13.90 -4.82
C GLU A 117 -17.27 12.56 -4.21
N VAL A 118 -18.18 11.97 -3.43
CA VAL A 118 -17.98 10.71 -2.70
C VAL A 118 -17.32 9.61 -3.55
N PRO A 119 -17.76 9.31 -4.80
CA PRO A 119 -17.13 8.27 -5.60
C PRO A 119 -15.68 8.58 -5.98
N LYS A 120 -15.38 9.84 -6.27
CA LYS A 120 -14.02 10.27 -6.63
C LYS A 120 -13.09 10.24 -5.43
N ALA A 121 -13.59 10.58 -4.24
CA ALA A 121 -12.86 10.46 -2.99
C ALA A 121 -12.55 8.98 -2.65
N ALA A 122 -13.54 8.09 -2.77
CA ALA A 122 -13.33 6.66 -2.61
C ALA A 122 -12.34 6.08 -3.63
N GLY A 123 -12.50 6.44 -4.91
CA GLY A 123 -11.59 6.01 -5.97
C GLY A 123 -10.15 6.50 -5.76
N LEU A 124 -9.96 7.72 -5.25
CA LEU A 124 -8.64 8.20 -4.86
C LEU A 124 -8.07 7.38 -3.70
N GLY A 125 -8.89 7.01 -2.71
CA GLY A 125 -8.50 6.12 -1.62
C GLY A 125 -7.97 4.78 -2.14
N VAL A 126 -8.71 4.14 -3.06
CA VAL A 126 -8.31 2.87 -3.71
C VAL A 126 -7.00 3.02 -4.49
N LEU A 127 -6.88 4.07 -5.31
CA LEU A 127 -5.69 4.32 -6.12
C LEU A 127 -4.45 4.54 -5.25
N LEU A 128 -4.57 5.37 -4.22
CA LEU A 128 -3.44 5.69 -3.35
C LEU A 128 -3.07 4.52 -2.42
N SER A 129 -3.97 3.59 -2.14
CA SER A 129 -3.65 2.40 -1.35
C SER A 129 -3.07 1.27 -2.21
N ALA A 130 -3.79 0.85 -3.26
CA ALA A 130 -3.48 -0.33 -4.04
C ALA A 130 -2.45 -0.10 -5.16
N VAL A 131 -2.41 1.11 -5.74
CA VAL A 131 -1.59 1.41 -6.93
C VAL A 131 -0.35 2.24 -6.58
N ASN A 132 -0.30 2.83 -5.38
CA ASN A 132 0.89 3.54 -4.92
C ASN A 132 2.08 2.56 -4.81
N PRO A 133 3.19 2.78 -5.54
CA PRO A 133 4.29 1.83 -5.59
C PRO A 133 4.86 1.48 -4.21
N LYS A 134 5.02 2.47 -3.32
CA LYS A 134 5.51 2.21 -1.95
C LYS A 134 4.55 1.28 -1.21
N ASN A 135 3.24 1.58 -1.24
CA ASN A 135 2.27 0.80 -0.49
C ASN A 135 2.10 -0.59 -1.08
N LEU A 136 2.04 -0.73 -2.40
CA LEU A 136 1.94 -2.02 -3.06
C LEU A 136 3.12 -2.93 -2.70
N LEU A 137 4.34 -2.39 -2.68
CA LEU A 137 5.53 -3.15 -2.31
C LEU A 137 5.51 -3.58 -0.84
N LEU A 138 5.03 -2.72 0.07
CA LEU A 138 4.84 -3.07 1.47
C LEU A 138 3.72 -4.10 1.67
N VAL A 139 2.62 -4.01 0.91
CA VAL A 139 1.53 -4.99 0.91
C VAL A 139 2.02 -6.34 0.41
N ILE A 140 2.85 -6.37 -0.64
CA ILE A 140 3.46 -7.61 -1.14
C ILE A 140 4.36 -8.24 -0.07
N ALA A 141 5.21 -7.43 0.57
CA ALA A 141 6.07 -7.90 1.65
C ALA A 141 5.24 -8.43 2.85
N ALA A 142 4.14 -7.76 3.19
CA ALA A 142 3.25 -8.17 4.29
C ALA A 142 2.54 -9.49 3.98
N ALA A 143 1.96 -9.61 2.78
CA ALA A 143 1.35 -10.85 2.31
C ALA A 143 2.37 -12.01 2.29
N ALA A 144 3.59 -11.76 1.80
CA ALA A 144 4.65 -12.75 1.81
C ALA A 144 5.10 -13.14 3.22
N ALA A 145 5.10 -12.21 4.19
CA ALA A 145 5.41 -12.51 5.58
C ALA A 145 4.31 -13.37 6.22
N ILE A 146 3.03 -13.02 5.98
CA ILE A 146 1.87 -13.78 6.45
C ILE A 146 1.90 -15.21 5.89
N SER A 147 2.11 -15.39 4.59
CA SER A 147 2.11 -16.72 3.96
C SER A 147 3.23 -17.64 4.48
N GLN A 148 4.40 -17.08 4.80
CA GLN A 148 5.54 -17.83 5.37
C GLN A 148 5.31 -18.36 6.78
N THR A 149 4.27 -17.91 7.48
CA THR A 149 3.93 -18.43 8.81
C THR A 149 3.21 -19.79 8.78
N GLY A 150 2.80 -20.26 7.60
CA GLY A 150 2.12 -21.55 7.43
C GLY A 150 0.72 -21.64 8.04
N VAL A 151 0.14 -20.52 8.49
CA VAL A 151 -1.21 -20.51 9.06
C VAL A 151 -2.27 -20.78 7.97
N PRO A 152 -3.44 -21.36 8.30
CA PRO A 152 -4.51 -21.62 7.34
C PRO A 152 -4.95 -20.36 6.60
N ALA A 153 -5.44 -20.48 5.35
CA ALA A 153 -5.84 -19.34 4.52
C ALA A 153 -6.82 -18.37 5.20
N GLY A 154 -7.81 -18.89 5.94
CA GLY A 154 -8.73 -18.05 6.72
C GLY A 154 -8.02 -17.23 7.80
N GLN A 155 -6.95 -17.76 8.39
CA GLN A 155 -6.13 -17.04 9.35
C GLN A 155 -5.21 -16.01 8.67
N GLN A 156 -4.74 -16.29 7.44
CA GLN A 156 -3.98 -15.31 6.65
C GLN A 156 -4.84 -14.11 6.28
N ALA A 157 -6.10 -14.35 5.88
CA ALA A 157 -7.05 -13.28 5.60
C ALA A 157 -7.34 -12.41 6.83
N VAL A 158 -7.50 -13.03 8.01
CA VAL A 158 -7.67 -12.30 9.28
C VAL A 158 -6.41 -11.54 9.67
N ALA A 159 -5.21 -12.06 9.39
CA ALA A 159 -3.97 -11.35 9.67
C ALA A 159 -3.73 -10.17 8.71
N LEU A 160 -4.32 -10.19 7.51
CA LEU A 160 -4.22 -9.10 6.53
C LEU A 160 -5.23 -7.97 6.80
N ALA A 161 -6.40 -8.31 7.34
CA ALA A 161 -7.50 -7.39 7.63
C ALA A 161 -7.23 -6.51 8.85
#